data_AF-A0A9D1D5W0-F1
#
_entry.id   AF-A0A9D1D5W0-F1
#
_cell.length_a   1.000
_cell.length_b   1.000
_cell.length_c   1.000
_cell.angle_alpha   90.00
_cell.angle_beta   90.00
_cell.angle_gamma   90.00
#
_symmetry.space_group_name_H-M   'P 1'
#
loop_
_entity.id
_entity.type
_entity.pdbx_description
1 polymer ?
#
loop_
_entity_poly.entity_id
_entity_poly.type
_entity_poly.pdbx_seq_one_letter_code
_entity_poly.pdbx_strand_id
1 'polypeptide(L)'
;MKYTKTACALLAAVMMAQSGMTALAAETVSGTDADRVGPGFETDMGAGSGTETGTESQPAAYPMAWERVNGVYMDSTGTPIEGALLRGISVSKWQANIDWGRVAADDVSFALIRMGSFGYEGEYTMDEYYDVNMREAKANGIHTTPYVYLQTRTVEEAREAARYAVQMAAPYEISYPLAVDVESQYLMDLSVQELTDIVNAFCEEVAAAGYTPIVYSDYNKFTTEMDTSQIPYDIWLARYGGDHNYPNRTMWQATDQGQIDGISGNVCLEFAFHDYAASAQSGQTALTPGEWAQENGVWYFYQNGNRLTGWIYPDGNWYYLDPNQGGAMVSGTSMVIDGITYQFNGSGVMQ
;
A
#
# COMPACT_ATOMS: atom_id res chain seq x y z
N MET A 1 -36.57 42.97 28.15
CA MET A 1 -35.36 43.44 28.85
C MET A 1 -34.25 43.61 27.81
N LYS A 2 -33.95 44.86 27.43
CA LYS A 2 -32.73 45.26 26.72
C LYS A 2 -31.69 45.64 27.78
N TYR A 3 -30.41 45.30 27.65
CA TYR A 3 -29.23 46.16 27.92
C TYR A 3 -27.97 45.40 27.40
N THR A 4 -27.31 45.82 26.30
CA THR A 4 -26.11 46.71 26.19
C THR A 4 -24.83 46.13 26.80
N LYS A 5 -23.71 45.97 26.09
CA LYS A 5 -22.59 46.92 25.79
C LYS A 5 -21.42 46.02 25.30
N THR A 6 -20.45 46.37 24.45
CA THR A 6 -19.76 47.64 24.22
C THR A 6 -19.01 47.60 22.88
N ALA A 7 -18.91 48.74 22.21
CA ALA A 7 -18.06 48.99 21.06
C ALA A 7 -16.80 49.80 21.46
N CYS A 8 -15.85 49.86 20.51
CA CYS A 8 -14.81 50.88 20.30
C CYS A 8 -13.54 50.88 21.17
N ALA A 9 -12.37 50.79 20.51
CA ALA A 9 -11.63 52.00 20.13
C ALA A 9 -10.52 51.73 19.10
N LEU A 10 -10.38 52.68 18.16
CA LEU A 10 -9.33 52.85 17.15
C LEU A 10 -7.93 52.99 17.78
N LEU A 11 -6.87 52.65 17.01
CA LEU A 11 -5.90 53.66 16.54
C LEU A 11 -5.08 53.13 15.36
N ALA A 12 -5.15 53.85 14.24
CA ALA A 12 -4.23 53.72 13.13
C ALA A 12 -3.00 54.61 13.37
N ALA A 13 -1.81 54.07 13.15
CA ALA A 13 -0.61 54.87 12.92
C ALA A 13 0.24 54.20 11.84
N VAL A 14 0.28 54.84 10.67
CA VAL A 14 1.17 54.54 9.56
C VAL A 14 2.54 55.15 9.89
N MET A 15 3.59 54.33 9.90
CA MET A 15 4.96 54.80 9.65
C MET A 15 5.59 53.91 8.58
N MET A 16 5.84 54.52 7.42
CA MET A 16 6.77 53.99 6.44
C MET A 16 8.18 54.18 6.98
N ALA A 17 8.94 53.09 7.05
CA ALA A 17 10.40 53.12 7.07
C ALA A 17 10.89 51.96 6.19
N GLN A 18 11.29 52.28 4.96
CA GLN A 18 12.15 51.41 4.15
C GLN A 18 13.58 51.53 4.68
N SER A 19 14.20 50.39 5.01
CA SER A 19 15.60 50.07 4.63
C SER A 19 16.07 48.79 5.30
N GLY A 20 16.62 47.85 4.53
CA GLY A 20 17.49 46.79 5.03
C GLY A 20 16.90 45.39 5.04
N MET A 21 16.66 44.82 3.85
CA MET A 21 16.45 43.38 3.69
C MET A 21 17.82 42.70 3.76
N THR A 22 18.19 42.18 4.92
CA THR A 22 19.25 41.17 5.03
C THR A 22 18.55 39.82 4.90
N ALA A 23 18.76 39.15 3.76
CA ALA A 23 18.27 37.80 3.54
C ALA A 23 18.91 36.86 4.57
N LEU A 24 18.09 36.32 5.47
CA LEU A 24 18.38 35.03 6.07
C LEU A 24 18.14 34.00 4.96
N ALA A 25 19.20 33.33 4.55
CA ALA A 25 19.10 32.18 3.66
C ALA A 25 18.20 31.15 4.33
N ALA A 26 16.99 30.99 3.79
CA ALA A 26 16.27 29.75 3.95
C ALA A 26 17.13 28.70 3.26
N GLU A 27 17.65 27.74 4.02
CA GLU A 27 18.14 26.50 3.43
C GLU A 27 16.97 25.90 2.66
N THR A 28 17.06 25.97 1.34
CA THR A 28 16.18 25.25 0.44
C THR A 28 16.46 23.76 0.65
N VAL A 29 15.59 23.08 1.40
CA VAL A 29 15.44 21.63 1.30
C VAL A 29 14.91 21.37 -0.10
N SER A 30 15.82 21.01 -1.01
CA SER A 30 15.48 20.53 -2.34
C SER A 30 15.13 19.04 -2.23
N GLY A 31 13.85 18.75 -2.00
CA GLY A 31 13.24 17.47 -2.32
C GLY A 31 12.07 17.76 -3.23
N THR A 32 12.15 17.37 -4.49
CA THR A 32 10.98 17.37 -5.37
C THR A 32 10.10 16.18 -4.99
N ASP A 33 8.78 16.24 -5.21
CA ASP A 33 7.86 15.10 -4.95
C ASP A 33 8.31 13.77 -5.64
N ALA A 34 9.27 13.83 -6.57
CA ALA A 34 9.90 12.71 -7.26
C ALA A 34 10.81 11.80 -6.40
N ASP A 35 11.12 12.17 -5.14
CA ASP A 35 12.00 11.39 -4.25
C ASP A 35 11.23 10.51 -3.23
N ARG A 36 9.89 10.46 -3.31
CA ARG A 36 9.03 9.72 -2.36
C ARG A 36 8.78 8.29 -2.85
N VAL A 37 9.48 7.31 -2.28
CA VAL A 37 9.44 5.92 -2.79
C VAL A 37 9.38 4.91 -1.65
N GLY A 38 8.57 3.86 -1.85
CA GLY A 38 8.50 2.70 -0.98
C GLY A 38 7.19 2.55 -0.20
N PRO A 39 6.94 1.34 0.33
CA PRO A 39 5.64 0.95 0.87
C PRO A 39 5.27 1.67 2.18
N GLY A 40 6.27 2.08 2.99
CA GLY A 40 6.08 2.77 4.27
C GLY A 40 6.20 4.31 4.28
N PHE A 41 6.24 5.00 3.13
CA PHE A 41 6.44 6.47 3.14
C PHE A 41 5.16 7.25 3.54
N GLU A 42 5.23 8.02 4.63
CA GLU A 42 4.26 9.04 5.04
C GLU A 42 4.80 10.47 4.81
N THR A 43 3.90 11.42 4.52
CA THR A 43 4.25 12.84 4.39
C THR A 43 4.72 13.42 5.72
N ASP A 44 5.93 14.00 5.69
CA ASP A 44 6.48 14.93 6.68
C ASP A 44 6.87 14.29 8.03
N MET A 45 8.09 13.74 8.06
CA MET A 45 9.11 13.82 9.13
C MET A 45 10.07 12.64 8.95
N GLY A 46 11.32 12.97 8.62
CA GLY A 46 12.44 12.08 8.30
C GLY A 46 12.29 10.61 8.68
N ALA A 47 12.18 9.75 7.67
CA ALA A 47 12.74 8.41 7.77
C ALA A 47 14.19 8.60 8.25
N GLY A 48 14.51 8.03 9.41
CA GLY A 48 15.84 8.10 9.98
C GLY A 48 16.81 7.48 8.99
N SER A 49 17.46 8.31 8.17
CA SER A 49 18.70 7.93 7.53
C SER A 49 19.65 7.60 8.67
N GLY A 50 19.90 6.31 8.91
CA GLY A 50 21.06 5.92 9.69
C GLY A 50 22.28 6.51 9.01
N THR A 51 22.76 7.64 9.51
CA THR A 51 24.04 8.20 9.09
C THR A 51 25.12 7.29 9.65
N GLU A 52 25.45 6.22 8.93
CA GLU A 52 26.75 5.59 9.09
C GLU A 52 27.80 6.56 8.55
N THR A 53 28.40 7.32 9.46
CA THR A 53 29.62 8.08 9.18
C THR A 53 30.79 7.09 9.09
N GLY A 54 30.85 6.33 8.00
CA GLY A 54 32.00 5.56 7.57
C GLY A 54 32.51 6.13 6.26
N THR A 55 33.71 6.73 6.27
CA THR A 55 34.40 7.10 5.03
C THR A 55 35.06 5.86 4.43
N GLU A 56 34.25 4.89 4.03
CA GLU A 56 34.65 3.88 3.05
C GLU A 56 34.20 4.38 1.67
N SER A 57 35.14 4.45 0.73
CA SER A 57 34.82 4.74 -0.66
C SER A 57 33.83 3.68 -1.15
N GLN A 58 32.56 4.06 -1.28
CA GLN A 58 31.54 3.22 -1.91
C GLN A 58 32.09 2.74 -3.25
N PRO A 59 32.16 1.42 -3.50
CA PRO A 59 32.59 0.92 -4.79
C PRO A 59 31.70 1.54 -5.88
N ALA A 60 32.29 1.83 -7.04
CA ALA A 60 31.51 2.36 -8.16
C ALA A 60 30.33 1.43 -8.46
N ALA A 61 29.12 2.01 -8.53
CA ALA A 61 27.90 1.26 -8.80
C ALA A 61 28.08 0.39 -10.05
N TYR A 62 27.72 -0.90 -9.95
CA TYR A 62 27.79 -1.80 -11.09
C TYR A 62 26.85 -1.29 -12.20
N PRO A 63 27.31 -1.08 -13.45
CA PRO A 63 26.50 -0.45 -14.49
C PRO A 63 25.21 -1.20 -14.88
N MET A 64 25.14 -2.49 -14.57
CA MET A 64 23.98 -3.36 -14.81
C MET A 64 23.37 -3.84 -13.48
N ALA A 65 23.49 -3.03 -12.42
CA ALA A 65 22.87 -3.32 -11.14
C ALA A 65 21.37 -3.53 -11.31
N TRP A 66 20.85 -4.58 -10.67
CA TRP A 66 19.44 -4.96 -10.66
C TRP A 66 18.87 -5.42 -12.02
N GLU A 67 19.74 -5.56 -13.03
CA GLU A 67 19.37 -6.02 -14.37
C GLU A 67 19.55 -7.52 -14.55
N ARG A 68 18.81 -8.09 -15.51
CA ARG A 68 19.00 -9.48 -15.96
C ARG A 68 20.14 -9.56 -16.97
N VAL A 69 21.26 -10.16 -16.57
CA VAL A 69 22.45 -10.39 -17.40
C VAL A 69 22.63 -11.88 -17.63
N ASN A 70 22.58 -12.33 -18.90
CA ASN A 70 22.71 -13.75 -19.27
C ASN A 70 21.73 -14.69 -18.52
N GLY A 71 20.52 -14.21 -18.23
CA GLY A 71 19.47 -14.99 -17.59
C GLY A 71 19.51 -15.02 -16.06
N VAL A 72 20.42 -14.28 -15.42
CA VAL A 72 20.47 -14.11 -13.96
C VAL A 72 20.37 -12.63 -13.59
N TYR A 73 19.73 -12.32 -12.47
CA TYR A 73 19.71 -10.95 -11.95
C TYR A 73 20.98 -10.64 -11.16
N MET A 74 21.43 -9.40 -11.24
CA MET A 74 22.67 -8.94 -10.61
C MET A 74 22.36 -7.94 -9.49
N ASP A 75 23.07 -8.00 -8.37
CA ASP A 75 22.95 -7.00 -7.31
C ASP A 75 23.73 -5.70 -7.63
N SER A 76 23.73 -4.74 -6.70
CA SER A 76 24.46 -3.47 -6.85
C SER A 76 25.98 -3.60 -7.02
N THR A 77 26.55 -4.75 -6.66
CA THR A 77 27.99 -5.05 -6.75
C THR A 77 28.34 -5.84 -8.02
N GLY A 78 27.34 -6.28 -8.78
CA GLY A 78 27.52 -7.18 -9.91
C GLY A 78 27.70 -8.65 -9.50
N THR A 79 27.20 -9.02 -8.32
CA THR A 79 27.10 -10.42 -7.88
C THR A 79 25.73 -10.98 -8.29
N PRO A 80 25.63 -12.22 -8.81
CA PRO A 80 24.34 -12.83 -9.10
C PRO A 80 23.46 -12.94 -7.84
N ILE A 81 22.19 -12.54 -7.95
CA ILE A 81 21.19 -12.70 -6.90
C ILE A 81 20.69 -14.15 -6.95
N GLU A 82 21.31 -15.01 -6.13
CA GLU A 82 21.05 -16.45 -6.17
C GLU A 82 19.60 -16.79 -5.81
N GLY A 83 18.92 -17.48 -6.74
CA GLY A 83 17.53 -17.92 -6.56
C GLY A 83 16.47 -16.88 -6.94
N ALA A 84 16.85 -15.67 -7.35
CA ALA A 84 15.88 -14.71 -7.88
C ALA A 84 15.29 -15.22 -9.20
N LEU A 85 13.96 -15.30 -9.25
CA LEU A 85 13.20 -15.81 -10.40
C LEU A 85 12.69 -14.66 -11.27
N LEU A 86 12.18 -13.62 -10.61
CA LEU A 86 11.46 -12.52 -11.24
C LEU A 86 11.85 -11.19 -10.59
N ARG A 87 11.83 -10.13 -11.39
CA ARG A 87 12.00 -8.74 -10.95
C ARG A 87 10.63 -8.08 -10.90
N GLY A 88 10.42 -7.26 -9.89
CA GLY A 88 9.20 -6.53 -9.66
C GLY A 88 9.45 -5.13 -9.12
N ILE A 89 8.36 -4.44 -8.82
CA ILE A 89 8.38 -3.11 -8.21
C ILE A 89 7.34 -3.02 -7.09
N SER A 90 7.52 -2.08 -6.16
CA SER A 90 6.43 -1.67 -5.26
C SER A 90 6.02 -0.22 -5.56
N VAL A 91 4.73 0.03 -5.71
CA VAL A 91 4.17 1.34 -6.10
C VAL A 91 2.98 1.75 -5.23
N SER A 92 2.77 3.06 -5.17
CA SER A 92 1.66 3.73 -4.50
C SER A 92 1.29 4.99 -5.27
N LYS A 93 0.45 5.85 -4.70
CA LYS A 93 0.13 7.19 -5.23
C LYS A 93 1.36 8.03 -5.56
N TRP A 94 2.51 7.76 -4.94
CA TRP A 94 3.73 8.55 -5.12
C TRP A 94 4.34 8.42 -6.52
N GLN A 95 4.08 7.32 -7.24
CA GLN A 95 4.53 7.15 -8.62
C GLN A 95 3.58 7.85 -9.63
N ALA A 96 2.41 8.31 -9.18
CA ALA A 96 1.38 8.95 -10.00
C ALA A 96 1.06 8.14 -11.27
N ASN A 97 1.20 8.75 -12.46
CA ASN A 97 0.90 8.10 -13.73
C ASN A 97 2.04 7.18 -14.17
N ILE A 98 1.73 5.90 -14.33
CA ILE A 98 2.67 4.85 -14.76
C ILE A 98 2.32 4.39 -16.19
N ASP A 99 3.32 4.32 -17.08
CA ASP A 99 3.19 3.66 -18.38
C ASP A 99 3.51 2.15 -18.21
N TRP A 100 2.47 1.38 -17.85
CA TRP A 100 2.60 -0.05 -17.54
C TRP A 100 3.08 -0.90 -18.72
N GLY A 101 2.88 -0.44 -19.96
CA GLY A 101 3.39 -1.14 -21.14
C GLY A 101 4.92 -1.04 -21.26
N ARG A 102 5.49 0.11 -20.88
CA ARG A 102 6.96 0.26 -20.78
C ARG A 102 7.54 -0.45 -19.58
N VAL A 103 6.85 -0.40 -18.44
CA VAL A 103 7.24 -1.14 -17.23
C VAL A 103 7.37 -2.63 -17.54
N ALA A 104 6.37 -3.22 -18.21
CA ALA A 104 6.41 -4.62 -18.63
C ALA A 104 7.54 -4.91 -19.63
N ALA A 105 7.83 -3.96 -20.54
CA ALA A 105 8.93 -4.08 -21.50
C ALA A 105 10.31 -3.99 -20.84
N ASP A 106 10.39 -3.38 -19.66
CA ASP A 106 11.57 -3.26 -18.81
C ASP A 106 11.63 -4.39 -17.75
N ASP A 107 11.38 -5.64 -18.17
CA ASP A 107 11.54 -6.87 -17.37
C ASP A 107 10.85 -6.88 -15.98
N VAL A 108 9.80 -6.08 -15.79
CA VAL A 108 8.98 -6.12 -14.58
C VAL A 108 7.89 -7.19 -14.75
N SER A 109 7.89 -8.19 -13.87
CA SER A 109 6.98 -9.34 -13.92
C SER A 109 5.88 -9.30 -12.86
N PHE A 110 6.10 -8.58 -11.75
CA PHE A 110 5.11 -8.39 -10.71
C PHE A 110 5.19 -6.98 -10.10
N ALA A 111 4.09 -6.52 -9.53
CA ALA A 111 4.00 -5.24 -8.85
C ALA A 111 3.27 -5.37 -7.52
N LEU A 112 3.90 -4.92 -6.43
CA LEU A 112 3.24 -4.68 -5.16
C LEU A 112 2.56 -3.32 -5.20
N ILE A 113 1.24 -3.28 -5.03
CA ILE A 113 0.44 -2.07 -5.26
C ILE A 113 -0.28 -1.69 -3.97
N ARG A 114 -0.05 -0.46 -3.50
CA ARG A 114 -0.65 0.02 -2.25
C ARG A 114 -2.17 0.05 -2.38
N MET A 115 -2.85 -0.65 -1.50
CA MET A 115 -4.30 -0.56 -1.34
C MET A 115 -4.66 0.67 -0.51
N GLY A 116 -3.99 0.87 0.61
CA GLY A 116 -4.30 1.95 1.53
C GLY A 116 -3.57 1.83 2.85
N SER A 117 -3.90 2.73 3.77
CA SER A 117 -3.50 2.71 5.17
C SER A 117 -4.70 2.41 6.05
N PHE A 118 -4.65 1.34 6.83
CA PHE A 118 -5.81 0.87 7.61
C PHE A 118 -5.54 0.92 9.12
N GLY A 119 -6.34 1.69 9.86
CA GLY A 119 -6.44 1.62 11.32
C GLY A 119 -5.95 2.85 12.09
N TYR A 120 -5.41 3.87 11.43
CA TYR A 120 -4.97 5.09 12.10
C TYR A 120 -6.17 5.83 12.70
N GLU A 121 -6.22 5.93 14.03
CA GLU A 121 -7.39 6.43 14.77
C GLU A 121 -8.71 5.72 14.40
N GLY A 122 -8.63 4.46 13.94
CA GLY A 122 -9.78 3.68 13.48
C GLY A 122 -10.20 3.94 12.02
N GLU A 123 -9.50 4.81 11.30
CA GLU A 123 -9.85 5.22 9.94
C GLU A 123 -9.08 4.42 8.86
N TYR A 124 -9.71 4.28 7.69
CA TYR A 124 -9.12 3.64 6.51
C TYR A 124 -8.96 4.67 5.38
N THR A 125 -7.73 4.81 4.87
CA THR A 125 -7.44 5.69 3.73
C THR A 125 -7.03 4.86 2.52
N MET A 126 -7.80 4.94 1.45
CA MET A 126 -7.47 4.27 0.19
C MET A 126 -6.39 5.03 -0.59
N ASP A 127 -5.51 4.30 -1.27
CA ASP A 127 -4.61 4.86 -2.27
C ASP A 127 -5.42 5.20 -3.54
N GLU A 128 -5.39 6.47 -3.95
CA GLU A 128 -6.19 6.95 -5.09
C GLU A 128 -5.77 6.35 -6.44
N TYR A 129 -4.57 5.75 -6.52
CA TYR A 129 -4.08 5.04 -7.70
C TYR A 129 -4.24 3.51 -7.61
N TYR A 130 -4.78 2.98 -6.51
CA TYR A 130 -4.91 1.52 -6.32
C TYR A 130 -5.62 0.84 -7.49
N ASP A 131 -6.83 1.30 -7.84
CA ASP A 131 -7.63 0.68 -8.91
C ASP A 131 -6.95 0.75 -10.27
N VAL A 132 -6.46 1.94 -10.66
CA VAL A 132 -5.79 2.09 -11.96
C VAL A 132 -4.51 1.26 -12.03
N ASN A 133 -3.72 1.21 -10.96
CA ASN A 133 -2.50 0.41 -10.95
C ASN A 133 -2.80 -1.08 -11.01
N MET A 134 -3.79 -1.57 -10.25
CA MET A 134 -4.18 -2.98 -10.27
C MET A 134 -4.67 -3.42 -11.65
N ARG A 135 -5.53 -2.62 -12.30
CA ARG A 135 -6.07 -2.94 -13.63
C ARG A 135 -5.02 -2.85 -14.73
N GLU A 136 -4.26 -1.76 -14.78
CA GLU A 136 -3.34 -1.49 -15.89
C GLU A 136 -2.09 -2.37 -15.82
N ALA A 137 -1.58 -2.69 -14.63
CA ALA A 137 -0.50 -3.67 -14.47
C ALA A 137 -0.93 -5.05 -15.00
N LYS A 138 -2.10 -5.54 -14.56
CA LYS A 138 -2.66 -6.82 -15.01
C LYS A 138 -2.89 -6.84 -16.53
N ALA A 139 -3.41 -5.75 -17.10
CA ALA A 139 -3.65 -5.63 -18.54
C ALA A 139 -2.36 -5.74 -19.38
N ASN A 140 -1.21 -5.39 -18.80
CA ASN A 140 0.11 -5.51 -19.42
C ASN A 140 0.85 -6.81 -19.04
N GLY A 141 0.16 -7.76 -18.41
CA GLY A 141 0.71 -9.08 -18.08
C GLY A 141 1.56 -9.11 -16.81
N ILE A 142 1.55 -8.05 -16.01
CA ILE A 142 2.26 -7.96 -14.74
C ILE A 142 1.38 -8.56 -13.64
N HIS A 143 1.93 -9.45 -12.82
CA HIS A 143 1.21 -10.00 -11.67
C HIS A 143 1.04 -8.95 -10.56
N THR A 144 -0.14 -8.86 -9.96
CA THR A 144 -0.46 -7.85 -8.95
C THR A 144 -0.51 -8.43 -7.55
N THR A 145 0.18 -7.78 -6.61
CA THR A 145 0.23 -8.09 -5.17
C THR A 145 -0.30 -6.88 -4.41
N PRO A 146 -1.59 -6.79 -4.03
CA PRO A 146 -2.05 -5.67 -3.22
C PRO A 146 -1.39 -5.68 -1.83
N TYR A 147 -1.07 -4.52 -1.28
CA TYR A 147 -0.56 -4.42 0.09
C TYR A 147 -1.27 -3.36 0.94
N VAL A 148 -1.43 -3.65 2.22
CA VAL A 148 -2.03 -2.75 3.22
C VAL A 148 -0.95 -2.21 4.13
N TYR A 149 -0.85 -0.89 4.24
CA TYR A 149 -0.06 -0.23 5.28
C TYR A 149 -0.82 -0.31 6.61
N LEU A 150 -0.38 -1.19 7.50
CA LEU A 150 -1.13 -1.52 8.71
C LEU A 150 -0.88 -0.51 9.83
N GLN A 151 -1.95 0.03 10.40
CA GLN A 151 -1.91 0.99 11.50
C GLN A 151 -2.86 0.60 12.65
N THR A 152 -3.32 -0.65 12.67
CA THR A 152 -4.18 -1.21 13.72
C THR A 152 -3.38 -1.50 14.99
N ARG A 153 -4.01 -1.37 16.16
CA ARG A 153 -3.36 -1.57 17.47
C ARG A 153 -3.88 -2.78 18.24
N THR A 154 -4.94 -3.42 17.75
CA THR A 154 -5.49 -4.63 18.39
C THR A 154 -5.69 -5.76 17.40
N VAL A 155 -5.75 -6.99 17.91
CA VAL A 155 -6.06 -8.19 17.13
C VAL A 155 -7.39 -8.07 16.39
N GLU A 156 -8.42 -7.50 17.02
CA GLU A 156 -9.74 -7.36 16.38
C GLU A 156 -9.69 -6.36 15.22
N GLU A 157 -9.08 -5.19 15.43
CA GLU A 157 -8.88 -4.19 14.37
C GLU A 157 -8.09 -4.78 13.19
N ALA A 158 -7.07 -5.60 13.46
CA ALA A 158 -6.29 -6.27 12.42
C ALA A 158 -7.14 -7.25 11.60
N ARG A 159 -8.07 -7.98 12.25
CA ARG A 159 -9.02 -8.85 11.55
C ARG A 159 -10.00 -8.04 10.71
N GLU A 160 -10.53 -6.93 11.23
CA GLU A 160 -11.41 -6.03 10.48
C GLU A 160 -10.70 -5.44 9.26
N ALA A 161 -9.46 -4.96 9.44
CA ALA A 161 -8.62 -4.46 8.36
C ALA A 161 -8.35 -5.53 7.30
N ALA A 162 -8.09 -6.77 7.69
CA ALA A 162 -7.89 -7.89 6.76
C ALA A 162 -9.17 -8.24 5.98
N ARG A 163 -10.33 -8.29 6.65
CA ARG A 163 -11.63 -8.51 5.98
C ARG A 163 -11.91 -7.41 4.96
N TYR A 164 -11.63 -6.16 5.31
CA TYR A 164 -11.77 -5.04 4.39
C TYR A 164 -10.77 -5.13 3.22
N ALA A 165 -9.52 -5.50 3.48
CA ALA A 165 -8.52 -5.70 2.44
C ALA A 165 -8.96 -6.79 1.45
N VAL A 166 -9.46 -7.92 1.95
CA VAL A 166 -10.02 -9.02 1.15
C VAL A 166 -11.18 -8.53 0.29
N GLN A 167 -12.10 -7.74 0.85
CA GLN A 167 -13.21 -7.16 0.11
C GLN A 167 -12.73 -6.25 -1.03
N MET A 168 -11.74 -5.39 -0.76
CA MET A 168 -11.19 -4.46 -1.76
C MET A 168 -10.34 -5.17 -2.82
N ALA A 169 -9.71 -6.29 -2.48
CA ALA A 169 -8.95 -7.13 -3.39
C ALA A 169 -9.83 -7.99 -4.31
N ALA A 170 -11.03 -8.37 -3.85
CA ALA A 170 -11.87 -9.35 -4.52
C ALA A 170 -12.25 -9.02 -5.99
N PRO A 171 -12.45 -7.74 -6.40
CA PRO A 171 -12.66 -7.36 -7.81
C PRO A 171 -11.52 -7.72 -8.77
N TYR A 172 -10.31 -8.00 -8.28
CA TYR A 172 -9.12 -8.21 -9.10
C TYR A 172 -8.70 -9.68 -9.17
N GLU A 173 -8.17 -10.08 -10.32
CA GLU A 173 -7.55 -11.40 -10.47
C GLU A 173 -6.13 -11.38 -9.88
N ILE A 174 -6.01 -11.86 -8.65
CA ILE A 174 -4.77 -11.87 -7.88
C ILE A 174 -4.21 -13.29 -7.85
N SER A 175 -3.10 -13.51 -8.56
CA SER A 175 -2.35 -14.78 -8.58
C SER A 175 -1.07 -14.73 -7.74
N TYR A 176 -0.82 -13.59 -7.09
CA TYR A 176 0.32 -13.31 -6.21
C TYR A 176 -0.20 -12.97 -4.80
N PRO A 177 0.67 -12.83 -3.78
CA PRO A 177 0.20 -12.63 -2.40
C PRO A 177 -0.64 -11.37 -2.18
N LEU A 178 -1.34 -11.33 -1.04
CA LEU A 178 -1.85 -10.10 -0.44
C LEU A 178 -0.96 -9.78 0.76
N ALA A 179 -0.32 -8.62 0.72
CA ALA A 179 0.71 -8.25 1.68
C ALA A 179 0.18 -7.36 2.82
N VAL A 180 0.77 -7.54 4.00
CA VAL A 180 0.65 -6.60 5.12
C VAL A 180 1.99 -5.92 5.33
N ASP A 181 1.99 -4.59 5.27
CA ASP A 181 3.14 -3.75 5.56
C ASP A 181 3.10 -3.32 7.02
N VAL A 182 4.13 -3.70 7.77
CA VAL A 182 4.27 -3.54 9.22
C VAL A 182 5.36 -2.52 9.55
N GLU A 183 5.33 -1.33 8.95
CA GLU A 183 6.35 -0.30 9.19
C GLU A 183 5.86 0.96 9.91
N SER A 184 4.55 1.04 10.20
CA SER A 184 3.95 2.24 10.80
C SER A 184 4.52 2.61 12.16
N GLN A 185 4.81 3.91 12.33
CA GLN A 185 5.20 4.48 13.62
C GLN A 185 4.10 4.30 14.68
N TYR A 186 2.84 4.16 14.25
CA TYR A 186 1.70 3.90 15.11
C TYR A 186 1.73 2.51 15.76
N LEU A 187 2.69 1.66 15.41
CA LEU A 187 2.91 0.33 15.98
C LEU A 187 4.05 0.31 17.03
N MET A 188 4.83 1.39 17.16
CA MET A 188 6.14 1.38 17.86
C MET A 188 6.09 1.19 19.38
N ASP A 189 4.93 1.41 20.01
CA ASP A 189 4.74 1.24 21.46
C ASP A 189 4.06 -0.10 21.82
N LEU A 190 3.75 -0.94 20.84
CA LEU A 190 3.30 -2.32 21.08
C LEU A 190 4.45 -3.20 21.54
N SER A 191 4.17 -4.15 22.42
CA SER A 191 5.13 -5.20 22.74
C SER A 191 5.35 -6.15 21.56
N VAL A 192 6.47 -6.88 21.58
CA VAL A 192 6.80 -7.88 20.55
C VAL A 192 5.67 -8.89 20.35
N GLN A 193 5.06 -9.37 21.44
CA GLN A 193 3.98 -10.34 21.35
C GLN A 193 2.69 -9.71 20.79
N GLU A 194 2.34 -8.49 21.21
CA GLU A 194 1.15 -7.79 20.68
C GLU A 194 1.26 -7.56 19.18
N LEU A 195 2.42 -7.08 18.69
CA LEU A 195 2.64 -6.88 17.26
C LEU A 195 2.60 -8.21 16.50
N THR A 196 3.18 -9.27 17.05
CA THR A 196 3.16 -10.61 16.46
C THR A 196 1.72 -11.15 16.35
N ASP A 197 0.92 -10.99 17.40
CA ASP A 197 -0.49 -11.43 17.42
C ASP A 197 -1.34 -10.65 16.40
N ILE A 198 -1.11 -9.33 16.26
CA ILE A 198 -1.76 -8.47 15.27
C ILE A 198 -1.45 -8.91 13.84
N VAL A 199 -0.18 -9.14 13.53
CA VAL A 199 0.25 -9.57 12.19
C VAL A 199 -0.32 -10.94 11.85
N ASN A 200 -0.29 -11.88 12.79
CA ASN A 200 -0.88 -13.20 12.59
C ASN A 200 -2.40 -13.11 12.37
N ALA A 201 -3.11 -12.29 13.15
CA ALA A 201 -4.54 -12.13 12.99
C ALA A 201 -4.94 -11.58 11.61
N PHE A 202 -4.18 -10.63 11.08
CA PHE A 202 -4.38 -10.14 9.72
C PHE A 202 -4.16 -11.27 8.69
N CYS A 203 -3.02 -11.96 8.78
CA CYS A 203 -2.65 -13.01 7.83
C CYS A 203 -3.60 -14.22 7.86
N GLU A 204 -4.12 -14.58 9.04
CA GLU A 204 -5.12 -15.64 9.21
C GLU A 204 -6.40 -15.36 8.42
N GLU A 205 -6.92 -14.13 8.48
CA GLU A 205 -8.14 -13.76 7.75
C GLU A 205 -7.90 -13.71 6.24
N VAL A 206 -6.74 -13.23 5.80
CA VAL A 206 -6.32 -13.26 4.39
C VAL A 206 -6.23 -14.70 3.87
N ALA A 207 -5.59 -15.59 4.65
CA ALA A 207 -5.48 -17.02 4.33
C ALA A 207 -6.85 -17.71 4.33
N ALA A 208 -7.71 -17.41 5.30
CA ALA A 208 -9.06 -17.95 5.39
C ALA A 208 -9.94 -17.53 4.19
N ALA A 209 -9.69 -16.36 3.61
CA ALA A 209 -10.32 -15.88 2.39
C ALA A 209 -9.77 -16.52 1.10
N GLY A 210 -8.75 -17.37 1.20
CA GLY A 210 -8.16 -18.10 0.07
C GLY A 210 -7.05 -17.35 -0.67
N TYR A 211 -6.54 -16.25 -0.11
CA TYR A 211 -5.34 -15.56 -0.57
C TYR A 211 -4.10 -16.10 0.13
N THR A 212 -2.94 -15.91 -0.49
CA THR A 212 -1.65 -16.16 0.18
C THR A 212 -1.21 -14.88 0.91
N PRO A 213 -1.15 -14.86 2.25
CA PRO A 213 -0.60 -13.72 2.96
C PRO A 213 0.93 -13.67 2.84
N ILE A 214 1.48 -12.46 2.81
CA ILE A 214 2.92 -12.19 2.95
C ILE A 214 3.13 -11.02 3.89
N VAL A 215 4.12 -11.09 4.77
CA VAL A 215 4.41 -10.03 5.76
C VAL A 215 5.61 -9.23 5.29
N TYR A 216 5.47 -7.91 5.28
CA TYR A 216 6.52 -6.98 4.91
C TYR A 216 7.01 -6.13 6.07
N SER A 217 8.34 -6.01 6.13
CA SER A 217 9.04 -5.17 7.09
C SER A 217 10.54 -5.11 6.80
N ASP A 218 11.25 -4.20 7.46
CA ASP A 218 12.70 -4.17 7.48
C ASP A 218 13.31 -5.27 8.37
N TYR A 219 14.60 -5.57 8.13
CA TYR A 219 15.34 -6.59 8.88
C TYR A 219 15.39 -6.31 10.40
N ASN A 220 15.51 -5.06 10.82
CA ASN A 220 15.58 -4.71 12.23
C ASN A 220 14.26 -5.06 12.90
N LYS A 221 13.13 -4.59 12.36
CA LYS A 221 11.81 -4.88 12.94
C LYS A 221 11.52 -6.38 12.99
N PHE A 222 11.86 -7.13 11.95
CA PHE A 222 11.78 -8.59 11.94
C PHE A 222 12.68 -9.31 12.96
N THR A 223 13.71 -8.65 13.50
CA THR A 223 14.63 -9.28 14.48
C THR A 223 14.48 -8.73 15.89
N THR A 224 13.84 -7.57 16.06
CA THR A 224 13.74 -6.90 17.37
C THR A 224 12.32 -6.64 17.84
N GLU A 225 11.35 -6.53 16.94
CA GLU A 225 9.98 -6.06 17.26
C GLU A 225 8.90 -7.11 16.99
N MET A 226 9.23 -8.21 16.32
CA MET A 226 8.32 -9.35 16.09
C MET A 226 9.00 -10.66 16.47
N ASP A 227 8.24 -11.61 17.01
CA ASP A 227 8.68 -13.01 17.12
C ASP A 227 8.25 -13.77 15.86
N THR A 228 9.07 -13.65 14.82
CA THR A 228 8.79 -14.26 13.51
C THR A 228 8.77 -15.79 13.53
N SER A 229 9.24 -16.42 14.60
CA SER A 229 9.07 -17.88 14.76
C SER A 229 7.60 -18.29 14.95
N GLN A 230 6.74 -17.34 15.34
CA GLN A 230 5.29 -17.51 15.46
C GLN A 230 4.52 -17.08 14.20
N ILE A 231 5.21 -16.60 13.15
CA ILE A 231 4.60 -16.12 11.91
C ILE A 231 4.84 -17.20 10.83
N PRO A 232 3.88 -18.10 10.55
CA PRO A 232 4.06 -19.22 9.63
C PRO A 232 3.88 -18.83 8.15
N TYR A 233 3.95 -17.54 7.84
CA TYR A 233 3.66 -16.97 6.53
C TYR A 233 4.94 -16.53 5.81
N ASP A 234 4.80 -16.28 4.52
CA ASP A 234 5.89 -15.82 3.68
C ASP A 234 6.36 -14.42 4.10
N ILE A 235 7.65 -14.12 3.88
CA ILE A 235 8.27 -12.85 4.22
C ILE A 235 8.68 -12.08 2.95
N TRP A 236 8.23 -10.83 2.88
CA TRP A 236 8.73 -9.79 1.98
C TRP A 236 9.72 -8.91 2.77
N LEU A 237 11.01 -9.13 2.58
CA LEU A 237 12.05 -8.47 3.36
C LEU A 237 12.47 -7.14 2.73
N ALA A 238 12.44 -6.03 3.47
CA ALA A 238 13.21 -4.84 3.14
C ALA A 238 14.62 -4.91 3.72
N ARG A 239 15.63 -4.95 2.83
CA ARG A 239 17.03 -4.87 3.23
C ARG A 239 17.89 -4.43 2.06
N TYR A 240 18.36 -3.18 2.09
CA TYR A 240 19.13 -2.63 0.99
C TYR A 240 20.57 -3.17 0.97
N GLY A 241 21.10 -3.40 -0.23
CA GLY A 241 22.44 -3.98 -0.44
C GLY A 241 22.37 -5.37 -1.07
N GLY A 242 23.37 -6.23 -0.80
CA GLY A 242 23.43 -7.58 -1.38
C GLY A 242 22.94 -8.70 -0.45
N ASP A 243 22.77 -8.44 0.85
CA ASP A 243 22.34 -9.47 1.81
C ASP A 243 20.81 -9.52 1.92
N HIS A 244 20.23 -10.56 1.34
CA HIS A 244 18.79 -10.80 1.28
C HIS A 244 18.38 -12.08 2.01
N ASN A 245 19.20 -12.55 2.96
CA ASN A 245 18.93 -13.77 3.71
C ASN A 245 18.03 -13.51 4.92
N TYR A 246 16.88 -14.20 4.96
CA TYR A 246 16.01 -14.27 6.12
C TYR A 246 15.12 -15.54 6.05
N PRO A 247 14.77 -16.19 7.18
CA PRO A 247 13.87 -17.36 7.17
C PRO A 247 12.53 -17.06 6.49
N ASN A 248 12.00 -18.01 5.73
CA ASN A 248 10.71 -17.90 4.99
C ASN A 248 10.60 -16.69 4.03
N ARG A 249 11.72 -16.05 3.69
CA ARG A 249 11.76 -14.97 2.71
C ARG A 249 11.48 -15.51 1.32
N THR A 250 10.46 -14.98 0.68
CA THR A 250 10.05 -15.30 -0.69
C THR A 250 10.08 -14.08 -1.60
N MET A 251 10.03 -12.87 -1.02
CA MET A 251 10.23 -11.61 -1.73
C MET A 251 11.27 -10.73 -1.02
N TRP A 252 11.94 -9.87 -1.77
CA TRP A 252 12.98 -8.98 -1.26
C TRP A 252 12.92 -7.63 -1.94
N GLN A 253 12.81 -6.57 -1.14
CA GLN A 253 13.00 -5.19 -1.58
C GLN A 253 14.48 -4.83 -1.45
N ALA A 254 15.11 -4.67 -2.61
CA ALA A 254 16.57 -4.54 -2.72
C ALA A 254 17.07 -3.09 -2.66
N THR A 255 16.24 -2.15 -3.13
CA THR A 255 16.56 -0.72 -3.15
C THR A 255 15.29 0.09 -3.38
N ASP A 256 15.29 1.34 -2.91
CA ASP A 256 14.32 2.38 -3.26
C ASP A 256 14.82 3.35 -4.35
N GLN A 257 16.03 3.12 -4.88
CA GLN A 257 16.67 3.96 -5.90
C GLN A 257 16.57 3.35 -7.31
N GLY A 258 15.60 2.48 -7.54
CA GLY A 258 15.36 1.87 -8.84
C GLY A 258 14.94 2.88 -9.89
N GLN A 259 15.29 2.60 -11.15
CA GLN A 259 14.87 3.35 -12.32
C GLN A 259 14.25 2.35 -13.29
N ILE A 260 12.99 2.57 -13.67
CA ILE A 260 12.23 1.70 -14.58
C ILE A 260 11.60 2.56 -15.67
N ASP A 261 11.75 2.17 -16.94
CA ASP A 261 11.08 2.86 -18.04
C ASP A 261 9.56 2.80 -17.86
N GLY A 262 8.91 3.95 -18.00
CA GLY A 262 7.48 4.12 -17.73
C GLY A 262 7.13 4.66 -16.35
N ILE A 263 8.10 4.81 -15.44
CA ILE A 263 7.92 5.49 -14.15
C ILE A 263 8.82 6.73 -14.09
N SER A 264 8.25 7.85 -13.64
CA SER A 264 9.04 9.07 -13.40
C SER A 264 9.63 9.05 -12.00
N GLY A 265 10.94 9.24 -11.88
CA GLY A 265 11.63 9.24 -10.59
C GLY A 265 11.99 7.85 -10.13
N ASN A 266 12.28 7.72 -8.84
CA ASN A 266 12.71 6.46 -8.25
C ASN A 266 11.52 5.49 -8.01
N VAL A 267 11.80 4.19 -8.01
CA VAL A 267 10.86 3.14 -7.61
C VAL A 267 11.59 2.03 -6.84
N CYS A 268 10.91 1.39 -5.87
CA CYS A 268 11.50 0.24 -5.21
C CYS A 268 11.63 -0.93 -6.19
N LEU A 269 12.79 -1.61 -6.16
CA LEU A 269 13.01 -2.83 -6.92
C LEU A 269 12.87 -4.04 -6.01
N GLU A 270 12.10 -5.00 -6.53
CA GLU A 270 11.68 -6.19 -5.82
C GLU A 270 12.18 -7.44 -6.55
N PHE A 271 12.53 -8.48 -5.80
CA PHE A 271 12.87 -9.78 -6.37
C PHE A 271 12.06 -10.89 -5.70
N ALA A 272 11.40 -11.71 -6.52
CA ALA A 272 10.69 -12.89 -6.06
C ALA A 272 11.57 -14.14 -6.20
N PHE A 273 11.58 -14.95 -5.15
CA PHE A 273 12.28 -16.24 -5.04
C PHE A 273 11.30 -17.42 -5.04
N HIS A 274 10.00 -17.12 -5.06
CA HIS A 274 8.91 -18.06 -5.23
C HIS A 274 8.00 -17.54 -6.34
N ASP A 275 7.73 -18.36 -7.36
CA ASP A 275 6.77 -18.04 -8.41
C ASP A 275 5.37 -18.50 -7.98
N TYR A 276 4.61 -17.56 -7.42
CA TYR A 276 3.26 -17.80 -6.93
C TYR A 276 2.31 -18.26 -8.04
N ALA A 277 2.48 -17.76 -9.28
CA ALA A 277 1.65 -18.15 -10.41
C ALA A 277 1.90 -19.60 -10.86
N ALA A 278 3.15 -20.09 -10.78
CA ALA A 278 3.47 -21.49 -11.07
C ALA A 278 2.93 -22.47 -10.01
N SER A 279 2.83 -22.02 -8.75
CA SER A 279 2.27 -22.80 -7.64
C SER A 279 0.75 -22.79 -7.56
N ALA A 280 0.07 -21.92 -8.30
CA ALA A 280 -1.38 -21.92 -8.48
C ALA A 280 -1.82 -23.15 -9.32
N GLN A 281 -1.68 -24.35 -8.75
CA GLN A 281 -2.18 -25.59 -9.36
C GLN A 281 -3.70 -25.50 -9.52
N SER A 282 -4.13 -25.50 -10.79
CA SER A 282 -5.47 -25.81 -11.32
C SER A 282 -6.55 -26.09 -10.27
N GLY A 283 -7.24 -25.05 -9.81
CA GLY A 283 -8.29 -25.19 -8.80
C GLY A 283 -8.78 -23.87 -8.22
N GLN A 284 -7.97 -22.81 -8.30
CA GLN A 284 -8.45 -21.44 -8.13
C GLN A 284 -9.30 -21.10 -9.36
N THR A 285 -10.62 -21.25 -9.24
CA THR A 285 -11.54 -20.62 -10.17
C THR A 285 -11.21 -19.13 -10.16
N ALA A 286 -10.82 -18.58 -11.31
CA ALA A 286 -10.83 -17.15 -11.54
C ALA A 286 -12.07 -16.57 -10.87
N LEU A 287 -11.88 -15.66 -9.91
CA LEU A 287 -13.00 -15.06 -9.21
C LEU A 287 -13.89 -14.43 -10.29
N THR A 288 -15.17 -14.77 -10.30
CA THR A 288 -16.09 -14.20 -11.29
C THR A 288 -16.09 -12.69 -11.09
N PRO A 289 -15.93 -11.89 -12.16
CA PRO A 289 -16.13 -10.44 -12.08
C PRO A 289 -17.39 -10.15 -11.28
N GLY A 290 -17.29 -9.19 -10.36
CA GLY A 290 -18.42 -8.83 -9.53
C GLY A 290 -19.61 -8.41 -10.40
N GLU A 291 -20.80 -8.87 -10.05
CA GLU A 291 -22.00 -8.64 -10.85
C GLU A 291 -23.14 -8.07 -10.00
N TRP A 292 -23.84 -7.10 -10.57
CA TRP A 292 -25.08 -6.62 -10.00
C TRP A 292 -26.19 -7.67 -10.21
N ALA A 293 -26.87 -8.06 -9.14
CA ALA A 293 -28.05 -8.90 -9.20
C ALA A 293 -29.22 -8.25 -8.47
N GLN A 294 -30.42 -8.38 -9.04
CA GLN A 294 -31.64 -7.91 -8.40
C GLN A 294 -32.43 -9.09 -7.86
N GLU A 295 -32.75 -9.04 -6.57
CA GLU A 295 -33.55 -10.05 -5.89
C GLU A 295 -34.73 -9.40 -5.18
N ASN A 296 -35.95 -9.82 -5.55
CA ASN A 296 -37.18 -9.24 -5.01
C ASN A 296 -37.24 -7.70 -5.11
N GLY A 297 -36.62 -7.12 -6.15
CA GLY A 297 -36.57 -5.69 -6.37
C GLY A 297 -35.42 -4.95 -5.67
N VAL A 298 -34.64 -5.64 -4.84
CA VAL A 298 -33.47 -5.08 -4.14
C VAL A 298 -32.20 -5.44 -4.89
N TRP A 299 -31.31 -4.47 -5.08
CA TRP A 299 -30.02 -4.69 -5.72
C TRP A 299 -28.99 -5.17 -4.70
N TYR A 300 -28.20 -6.15 -5.13
CA TYR A 300 -27.04 -6.70 -4.43
C TYR A 300 -25.89 -6.74 -5.43
N PHE A 301 -24.67 -6.68 -4.91
CA PHE A 301 -23.49 -6.99 -5.71
C PHE A 301 -22.96 -8.35 -5.28
N TYR A 302 -22.77 -9.22 -6.26
CA TYR A 302 -22.30 -10.57 -6.06
C TYR A 302 -20.88 -10.72 -6.54
N GLN A 303 -20.12 -11.53 -5.81
CA GLN A 303 -18.81 -11.96 -6.25
C GLN A 303 -18.57 -13.39 -5.76
N ASN A 304 -18.18 -14.27 -6.67
CA ASN A 304 -17.99 -15.70 -6.39
C ASN A 304 -19.23 -16.37 -5.78
N GLY A 305 -20.42 -15.95 -6.21
CA GLY A 305 -21.69 -16.44 -5.68
C GLY A 305 -22.06 -15.92 -4.28
N ASN A 306 -21.26 -15.05 -3.68
CA ASN A 306 -21.54 -14.43 -2.38
C ASN A 306 -22.01 -12.98 -2.55
N ARG A 307 -22.98 -12.56 -1.74
CA ARG A 307 -23.37 -11.14 -1.64
C ARG A 307 -22.29 -10.37 -0.90
N LEU A 308 -21.85 -9.27 -1.46
CA LEU A 308 -20.97 -8.31 -0.78
C LEU A 308 -21.78 -7.41 0.16
N THR A 309 -21.09 -6.81 1.13
CA THR A 309 -21.59 -5.82 2.07
C THR A 309 -20.58 -4.67 2.19
N GLY A 310 -20.95 -3.51 2.73
CA GLY A 310 -20.06 -2.35 2.85
C GLY A 310 -19.88 -1.57 1.54
N TRP A 311 -18.82 -0.77 1.48
CA TRP A 311 -18.51 0.06 0.32
C TRP A 311 -17.97 -0.76 -0.85
N ILE A 312 -18.41 -0.46 -2.07
CA ILE A 312 -17.89 -1.04 -3.31
C ILE A 312 -17.73 0.06 -4.36
N TYR A 313 -16.79 -0.12 -5.30
CA TYR A 313 -16.52 0.83 -6.38
C TYR A 313 -16.53 0.20 -7.79
N PRO A 314 -17.58 -0.56 -8.17
CA PRO A 314 -17.68 -1.02 -9.55
C PRO A 314 -17.90 0.15 -10.51
N ASP A 315 -17.36 0.02 -11.71
CA ASP A 315 -17.66 0.90 -12.85
C ASP A 315 -17.39 2.39 -12.60
N GLY A 316 -16.41 2.71 -11.74
CA GLY A 316 -16.01 4.08 -11.44
C GLY A 316 -16.97 4.86 -10.55
N ASN A 317 -17.85 4.19 -9.80
CA ASN A 317 -18.82 4.84 -8.93
C ASN A 317 -18.87 4.18 -7.55
N TRP A 318 -19.00 4.96 -6.48
CA TRP A 318 -19.12 4.43 -5.12
C TRP A 318 -20.56 4.03 -4.81
N TYR A 319 -20.73 2.84 -4.24
CA TYR A 319 -21.99 2.32 -3.74
C TYR A 319 -21.77 1.76 -2.33
N TYR A 320 -22.84 1.72 -1.55
CA TYR A 320 -22.82 1.06 -0.25
C TYR A 320 -23.87 -0.06 -0.21
N LEU A 321 -23.45 -1.23 0.22
CA LEU A 321 -24.27 -2.42 0.39
C LEU A 321 -24.51 -2.64 1.90
N ASP A 322 -25.67 -2.24 2.41
CA ASP A 322 -25.91 -2.21 3.85
C ASP A 322 -25.72 -3.60 4.52
N PRO A 323 -24.68 -3.79 5.36
CA PRO A 323 -24.43 -5.05 6.04
C PRO A 323 -25.60 -5.48 6.93
N ASN A 324 -26.32 -4.52 7.52
CA ASN A 324 -27.48 -4.78 8.38
C ASN A 324 -28.71 -5.27 7.60
N GLN A 325 -28.70 -5.07 6.28
CA GLN A 325 -29.72 -5.54 5.34
C GLN A 325 -29.21 -6.70 4.48
N GLY A 326 -28.12 -7.36 4.90
CA GLY A 326 -27.54 -8.50 4.19
C GLY A 326 -26.99 -8.14 2.80
N GLY A 327 -26.48 -6.91 2.65
CA GLY A 327 -25.84 -6.42 1.42
C GLY A 327 -26.75 -5.65 0.48
N ALA A 328 -27.92 -5.20 0.95
CA ALA A 328 -28.84 -4.44 0.11
C ALA A 328 -28.21 -3.10 -0.29
N MET A 329 -28.18 -2.81 -1.58
CA MET A 329 -27.66 -1.54 -2.09
C MET A 329 -28.50 -0.37 -1.58
N VAL A 330 -27.83 0.58 -0.94
CA VAL A 330 -28.42 1.86 -0.55
C VAL A 330 -28.67 2.70 -1.80
N SER A 331 -29.90 3.17 -1.99
CA SER A 331 -30.25 4.02 -3.13
C SER A 331 -31.39 4.98 -2.79
N GLY A 332 -31.36 6.15 -3.42
CA GLY A 332 -32.39 7.18 -3.30
C GLY A 332 -32.55 7.77 -1.90
N THR A 333 -31.52 7.68 -1.06
CA THR A 333 -31.58 8.06 0.36
C THR A 333 -30.23 8.55 0.88
N SER A 334 -30.26 9.16 2.06
CA SER A 334 -29.07 9.35 2.89
C SER A 334 -28.88 8.16 3.81
N MET A 335 -27.63 7.82 4.14
CA MET A 335 -27.30 6.83 5.16
C MET A 335 -26.16 7.32 6.05
N VAL A 336 -26.24 7.03 7.35
CA VAL A 336 -25.14 7.24 8.28
C VAL A 336 -24.28 5.99 8.29
N ILE A 337 -23.03 6.13 7.87
CA ILE A 337 -22.03 5.06 7.84
C ILE A 337 -20.84 5.61 8.63
N ASP A 338 -20.48 4.92 9.72
CA ASP A 338 -19.38 5.31 10.62
C ASP A 338 -19.49 6.75 11.14
N GLY A 339 -20.73 7.18 11.47
CA GLY A 339 -21.01 8.52 11.99
C GLY A 339 -21.08 9.63 10.94
N ILE A 340 -20.76 9.34 9.67
CA ILE A 340 -20.80 10.27 8.55
C ILE A 340 -22.06 10.03 7.72
N THR A 341 -22.74 11.11 7.32
CA THR A 341 -23.93 11.02 6.46
C THR A 341 -23.54 11.10 4.99
N TYR A 342 -23.81 10.03 4.24
CA TYR A 342 -23.60 9.94 2.79
C TYR A 342 -24.94 10.04 2.04
N GLN A 343 -24.93 10.59 0.84
CA GLN A 343 -26.10 10.71 -0.04
C GLN A 343 -25.94 9.76 -1.23
N PHE A 344 -26.98 8.97 -1.52
CA PHE A 344 -26.99 8.06 -2.66
C PHE A 344 -28.14 8.40 -3.59
N ASN A 345 -27.86 8.52 -4.89
CA ASN A 345 -28.89 8.79 -5.89
C ASN A 345 -29.78 7.54 -6.13
N GLY A 346 -30.81 7.68 -6.98
CA GLY A 346 -31.75 6.58 -7.27
C GLY A 346 -31.11 5.32 -7.89
N SER A 347 -29.89 5.42 -8.41
CA SER A 347 -29.10 4.30 -8.92
C SER A 347 -28.09 3.76 -7.89
N GLY A 348 -28.08 4.29 -6.67
CA GLY A 348 -27.19 3.87 -5.59
C GLY A 348 -25.79 4.47 -5.63
N VAL A 349 -25.52 5.40 -6.56
CA VAL A 349 -24.21 6.07 -6.64
C VAL A 349 -24.13 7.17 -5.58
N MET A 350 -23.06 7.13 -4.78
CA MET A 350 -22.71 8.17 -3.81
C MET A 350 -22.53 9.52 -4.52
N GLN A 351 -23.07 10.59 -3.92
CA GLN A 351 -23.05 11.95 -4.46
C GLN A 351 -22.05 12.87 -3.76
#